data_AF-A0AAU9UTY0-F1
#
_entry.id   AF-A0AAU9UTY0-F1
#
_cell.length_a   1.000
_cell.length_b   1.000
_cell.length_c   1.000
_cell.angle_alpha   90.00
_cell.angle_beta   90.00
_cell.angle_gamma   90.00
#
_symmetry.space_group_name_H-M   'P 1'
#
loop_
_entity.id
_entity.type
_entity.pdbx_description
1 polymer ?
#
loop_
_entity_poly.entity_id
_entity_poly.type
_entity_poly.pdbx_seq_one_letter_code
_entity_poly.pdbx_strand_id
1 'polypeptide(L)'
;MLLRSSHNIANLMFEYYHIAFLHAGPQLLLALVRQQFWIIGGRNLARKTVRNCIKRCRFSGKTAQPNMGDLPAQRLYTEFPLINTAVDYAGPVMILNRKRRSSKLIKSYLCIFICLAIKEVYIELVTDLTSDTFLAAHNRFIARRSKPAKIFSDNGPNFAGACNELAKFLKQGSDYIASKAADSSMAQNVPP
;
A
#
# COMPACT_ATOMS: atom_id res chain seq x y z
N MET A 1 29.28 50.01 -10.11
CA MET A 1 28.65 49.89 -11.45
C MET A 1 27.16 49.61 -11.29
N LEU A 2 26.31 50.36 -11.99
CA LEU A 2 24.85 50.32 -11.83
C LEU A 2 24.26 49.54 -13.01
N LEU A 3 23.56 48.43 -12.73
CA LEU A 3 23.05 47.53 -13.77
C LEU A 3 21.55 47.28 -13.59
N ARG A 4 20.78 47.22 -14.68
CA ARG A 4 19.37 46.86 -14.63
C ARG A 4 19.20 45.33 -14.66
N SER A 5 18.26 44.78 -13.90
CA SER A 5 18.00 43.33 -13.84
C SER A 5 17.51 42.72 -15.17
N SER A 6 17.18 43.53 -16.17
CA SER A 6 16.74 43.08 -17.49
C SER A 6 17.90 42.64 -18.38
N HIS A 7 19.13 43.07 -18.09
CA HIS A 7 20.29 42.70 -18.90
C HIS A 7 20.68 41.24 -18.66
N ASN A 8 21.05 40.55 -19.73
CA ASN A 8 21.48 39.14 -19.65
C ASN A 8 22.69 38.93 -18.73
N ILE A 9 23.59 39.93 -18.69
CA ILE A 9 24.75 39.93 -17.79
C ILE A 9 24.32 39.83 -16.32
N ALA A 10 23.23 40.48 -15.93
CA ALA A 10 22.69 40.36 -14.57
C ALA A 10 22.28 38.91 -14.28
N ASN A 11 21.57 38.25 -15.21
CA ASN A 11 21.12 36.87 -15.06
C ASN A 11 22.32 35.91 -14.88
N LEU A 12 23.30 35.99 -15.78
CA LEU A 12 24.51 35.16 -15.74
C LEU A 12 25.30 35.37 -14.46
N MET A 13 25.37 36.62 -13.99
CA MET A 13 26.04 36.94 -12.74
C MET A 13 25.33 36.30 -11.55
N PHE A 14 24.00 36.43 -11.45
CA PHE A 14 23.23 35.79 -10.38
C PHE A 14 23.35 34.26 -10.42
N GLU A 15 23.39 33.65 -11.61
CA GLU A 15 23.62 32.20 -11.78
C GLU A 15 25.02 31.79 -11.32
N TYR A 16 26.05 32.54 -11.70
CA TYR A 16 27.43 32.30 -11.28
C TYR A 16 27.57 32.33 -9.76
N TYR A 17 27.11 33.41 -9.11
CA TYR A 17 27.18 33.52 -7.64
C TYR A 17 26.29 32.47 -6.94
N HIS A 18 25.16 32.08 -7.53
CA HIS A 18 24.32 31.03 -6.98
C HIS A 18 25.03 29.68 -6.95
N ILE A 19 25.78 29.33 -8.01
CA ILE A 19 26.53 28.07 -8.10
C ILE A 19 27.82 28.14 -7.28
N ALA A 20 28.59 29.24 -7.38
CA ALA A 20 29.86 29.43 -6.69
C ALA A 20 29.71 29.36 -5.16
N PHE A 21 28.59 29.86 -4.62
CA PHE A 21 28.28 29.83 -3.19
C PHE A 21 27.30 28.70 -2.82
N LEU A 22 27.44 27.53 -3.47
CA LEU A 22 26.76 26.27 -3.09
C LEU A 22 25.23 26.38 -3.01
N HIS A 23 24.60 26.93 -4.04
CA HIS A 23 23.15 27.13 -4.12
C HIS A 23 22.58 28.06 -3.04
N ALA A 24 23.30 29.15 -2.78
CA ALA A 24 22.90 30.21 -1.87
C ALA A 24 21.42 30.61 -2.05
N GLY A 25 20.72 30.75 -0.93
CA GLY A 25 19.33 31.23 -0.91
C GLY A 25 19.21 32.68 -1.41
N PRO A 26 17.99 33.14 -1.71
CA PRO A 26 17.78 34.40 -2.44
C PRO A 26 18.24 35.63 -1.65
N GLN A 27 18.20 35.58 -0.31
CA GLN A 27 18.67 36.66 0.56
C GLN A 27 20.20 36.76 0.56
N LEU A 28 20.89 35.62 0.69
CA LEU A 28 22.35 35.54 0.68
C LEU A 28 22.90 35.91 -0.70
N LEU A 29 22.29 35.37 -1.76
CA LEU A 29 22.68 35.66 -3.14
C LEU A 29 22.62 37.15 -3.46
N LEU A 30 21.55 37.83 -3.01
CA LEU A 30 21.42 39.28 -3.17
C LEU A 30 22.49 40.05 -2.38
N ALA A 31 22.81 39.61 -1.16
CA ALA A 31 23.83 40.26 -0.34
C ALA A 31 25.22 40.16 -1.00
N LEU A 32 25.57 38.99 -1.53
CA LEU A 32 26.85 38.74 -2.22
C LEU A 32 27.00 39.61 -3.48
N VAL A 33 25.96 39.68 -4.31
CA VAL A 33 25.97 40.51 -5.52
C VAL A 33 26.10 41.99 -5.17
N ARG A 34 25.45 42.46 -4.10
CA ARG A 34 25.48 43.85 -3.64
C ARG A 34 26.83 44.32 -3.10
N GLN A 35 27.72 43.42 -2.71
CA GLN A 35 29.08 43.79 -2.29
C GLN A 35 29.89 44.39 -3.45
N GLN A 36 29.56 44.01 -4.70
CA GLN A 36 30.35 44.39 -5.87
C GLN A 36 29.52 45.19 -6.90
N PHE A 37 28.20 44.96 -6.98
CA PHE A 37 27.34 45.54 -8.02
C PHE A 37 25.98 46.00 -7.48
N TRP A 38 25.53 47.17 -7.94
CA TRP A 38 24.21 47.69 -7.57
C TRP A 38 23.20 47.38 -8.69
N ILE A 39 22.44 46.30 -8.53
CA ILE A 39 21.46 45.84 -9.53
C ILE A 39 20.05 46.30 -9.18
N ILE A 40 19.46 47.15 -10.03
CA ILE A 40 18.06 47.58 -9.91
C ILE A 40 17.17 46.37 -10.18
N GLY A 41 16.29 46.01 -9.24
CA GLY A 41 15.41 44.83 -9.34
C GLY A 41 16.05 43.50 -8.92
N GLY A 42 17.28 43.52 -8.38
CA GLY A 42 18.05 42.31 -8.03
C GLY A 42 17.34 41.33 -7.08
N ARG A 43 16.42 41.79 -6.23
CA ARG A 43 15.60 40.91 -5.34
C ARG A 43 14.76 39.91 -6.14
N ASN A 44 14.10 40.36 -7.19
CA ASN A 44 13.25 39.50 -8.01
C ASN A 44 14.10 38.53 -8.84
N LEU A 45 15.25 39.02 -9.32
CA LEU A 45 16.19 38.20 -10.05
C LEU A 45 16.80 37.10 -9.17
N ALA A 46 17.24 37.41 -7.95
CA ALA A 46 17.73 36.41 -6.99
C ALA A 46 16.70 35.30 -6.71
N ARG A 47 15.42 35.68 -6.50
CA ARG A 47 14.33 34.71 -6.30
C ARG A 47 14.10 33.86 -7.55
N LYS A 48 14.15 34.45 -8.74
CA LYS A 48 14.01 33.75 -10.02
C LYS A 48 15.13 32.73 -10.22
N THR A 49 16.39 33.12 -10.01
CA THR A 49 17.56 32.25 -10.13
C THR A 49 17.48 31.06 -9.18
N VAL A 50 17.12 31.29 -7.91
CA VAL A 50 16.99 30.19 -6.93
C VAL A 50 15.82 29.27 -7.26
N ARG A 51 14.67 29.79 -7.73
CA ARG A 51 13.51 28.98 -8.12
C ARG A 51 13.77 28.12 -9.35
N ASN A 52 14.56 28.62 -10.30
CA ASN A 52 14.91 27.89 -11.52
C ASN A 52 16.02 26.84 -11.29
N CYS A 53 16.62 26.81 -10.10
CA CYS A 53 17.68 25.85 -9.80
C CYS A 53 17.12 24.44 -9.57
N ILE A 54 17.38 23.54 -10.50
CA ILE A 54 16.97 22.12 -10.44
C ILE A 54 17.52 21.42 -9.18
N LYS A 55 18.79 21.66 -8.82
CA LYS A 55 19.40 21.08 -7.61
C LYS A 55 18.63 21.50 -6.35
N ARG A 56 18.30 22.79 -6.22
CA ARG A 56 17.47 23.28 -5.10
C ARG A 56 16.08 22.65 -5.11
N CYS A 57 15.40 22.58 -6.26
CA CYS A 57 14.09 21.93 -6.36
C CYS A 57 14.14 20.46 -5.92
N ARG A 58 15.18 19.72 -6.30
CA ARG A 58 15.37 18.32 -5.92
C ARG A 58 15.57 18.15 -4.41
N PHE A 59 16.41 18.97 -3.79
CA PHE A 59 16.70 18.88 -2.35
C PHE A 59 15.65 19.57 -1.46
N SER A 60 14.84 20.46 -2.02
CA SER A 60 13.80 21.21 -1.31
C SER A 60 12.40 20.62 -1.52
N GLY A 61 12.29 19.48 -2.22
CA GLY A 61 11.02 18.78 -2.39
C GLY A 61 10.46 18.39 -1.03
N LYS A 62 9.24 18.84 -0.72
CA LYS A 62 8.51 18.34 0.45
C LYS A 62 7.91 16.99 0.08
N THR A 63 8.04 16.00 0.96
CA THR A 63 7.29 14.74 0.81
C THR A 63 5.80 15.08 0.76
N ALA A 64 5.12 14.68 -0.31
CA ALA A 64 3.67 14.80 -0.39
C ALA A 64 3.09 14.00 0.78
N GLN A 65 2.34 14.67 1.65
CA GLN A 65 1.60 13.97 2.69
C GLN A 65 0.45 13.25 2.00
N PRO A 66 0.37 11.91 2.04
CA PRO A 66 -0.76 11.22 1.47
C PRO A 66 -2.02 11.65 2.23
N ASN A 67 -3.09 11.98 1.50
CA ASN A 67 -4.40 12.14 2.13
C ASN A 67 -4.78 10.77 2.71
N MET A 68 -4.86 10.67 4.03
CA MET A 68 -5.33 9.47 4.70
C MET A 68 -6.81 9.31 4.38
N GLY A 69 -7.17 8.22 3.69
CA GLY A 69 -8.57 7.87 3.46
C GLY A 69 -9.24 7.40 4.74
N ASP A 70 -10.58 7.48 4.77
CA ASP A 70 -11.36 6.95 5.89
C ASP A 70 -11.13 5.44 6.04
N LEU A 71 -11.08 4.99 7.30
CA LEU A 71 -11.01 3.56 7.59
C LEU A 71 -12.33 2.90 7.16
N PRO A 72 -12.28 1.68 6.59
CA PRO A 72 -13.49 0.96 6.23
C PRO A 72 -14.35 0.73 7.47
N ALA A 73 -15.66 0.96 7.34
CA ALA A 73 -16.67 0.79 8.39
C ALA A 73 -16.52 -0.54 9.17
N GLN A 74 -16.16 -1.61 8.47
CA GLN A 74 -15.96 -2.96 9.01
C GLN A 74 -14.80 -3.06 10.00
N ARG A 75 -13.89 -2.08 10.04
CA ARG A 75 -12.84 -1.96 11.08
C ARG A 75 -13.29 -1.13 12.29
N LEU A 76 -14.40 -0.41 12.18
CA LEU A 76 -14.90 0.52 13.20
C LEU A 76 -16.06 -0.08 14.00
N TYR A 77 -16.93 -0.84 13.35
CA TYR A 77 -18.07 -1.48 14.00
C TYR A 77 -17.70 -2.82 14.64
N THR A 78 -18.13 -2.99 15.89
CA THR A 78 -18.03 -4.25 16.62
C THR A 78 -19.20 -5.15 16.23
N GLU A 79 -18.97 -6.05 15.29
CA GLU A 79 -19.87 -7.16 14.97
C GLU A 79 -19.43 -8.45 15.69
N PHE A 80 -20.23 -9.52 15.59
CA PHE A 80 -19.85 -10.83 16.12
C PHE A 80 -18.48 -11.26 15.56
N PRO A 81 -17.60 -11.86 16.38
CA PRO A 81 -16.27 -12.27 15.95
C PRO A 81 -16.31 -13.13 14.69
N LEU A 82 -15.38 -12.88 13.77
CA LEU A 82 -15.15 -13.64 12.54
C LEU A 82 -16.25 -13.52 11.47
N ILE A 83 -17.22 -12.60 11.60
CA ILE A 83 -18.16 -12.28 10.52
C ILE A 83 -17.44 -11.63 9.33
N ASN A 84 -16.65 -10.59 9.62
CA ASN A 84 -15.85 -9.86 8.64
C ASN A 84 -14.38 -10.24 8.82
N THR A 85 -13.82 -10.96 7.86
CA THR A 85 -12.43 -11.44 7.92
C THR A 85 -11.63 -10.86 6.76
N ALA A 86 -10.44 -10.34 7.04
CA ALA A 86 -9.46 -10.04 6.00
C ALA A 86 -8.49 -11.21 5.84
N VAL A 87 -8.01 -11.43 4.63
CA VAL A 87 -7.08 -12.51 4.29
C VAL A 87 -5.89 -11.94 3.54
N ASP A 88 -4.71 -12.40 3.91
CA ASP A 88 -3.47 -12.06 3.23
C ASP A 88 -2.49 -13.25 3.25
N TYR A 89 -1.54 -13.25 2.31
CA TYR A 89 -0.44 -14.19 2.30
C TYR A 89 0.85 -13.51 2.78
N ALA A 90 1.42 -14.04 3.86
CA ALA A 90 2.79 -13.68 4.22
C ALA A 90 3.79 -14.52 3.42
N GLY A 91 4.87 -13.84 3.03
CA GLY A 91 5.86 -14.27 2.04
C GLY A 91 6.53 -15.62 2.30
N PRO A 92 7.42 -16.03 1.38
CA PRO A 92 7.87 -17.41 1.33
C PRO A 92 8.74 -17.76 2.53
N VAL A 93 8.23 -18.67 3.36
CA VAL A 93 8.96 -19.37 4.41
C VAL A 93 9.51 -20.66 3.82
N MET A 94 10.80 -20.91 4.04
CA MET A 94 11.43 -22.14 3.58
C MET A 94 11.16 -23.27 4.59
N ILE A 95 10.44 -24.31 4.16
CA ILE A 95 10.17 -25.48 4.99
C ILE A 95 10.92 -26.71 4.46
N LEU A 96 11.31 -27.61 5.36
CA LEU A 96 11.82 -28.92 4.97
C LEU A 96 10.65 -29.77 4.45
N ASN A 97 10.76 -30.31 3.24
CA ASN A 97 9.77 -31.25 2.71
C ASN A 97 9.61 -32.48 3.63
N ARG A 98 10.72 -33.04 4.11
CA ARG A 98 10.75 -34.24 4.96
C ARG A 98 11.84 -34.17 6.02
N LYS A 99 11.63 -34.78 7.18
CA LYS A 99 12.66 -34.96 8.22
C LYS A 99 13.69 -36.05 7.81
N ARG A 100 14.55 -35.76 6.83
CA ARG A 100 15.70 -36.60 6.43
C ARG A 100 16.93 -35.75 6.17
N ARG A 101 18.12 -36.33 6.32
CA ARG A 101 19.38 -35.72 5.87
C ARG A 101 19.27 -35.34 4.38
N SER A 102 19.73 -34.14 4.04
CA SER A 102 19.68 -33.57 2.68
C SER A 102 18.27 -33.41 2.08
N SER A 103 17.26 -33.12 2.91
CA SER A 103 15.91 -32.79 2.40
C SER A 103 15.90 -31.44 1.68
N LYS A 104 15.21 -31.39 0.54
CA LYS A 104 14.99 -30.15 -0.22
C LYS A 104 14.13 -29.18 0.60
N LEU A 105 14.53 -27.91 0.58
CA LEU A 105 13.74 -26.79 1.08
C LEU A 105 12.68 -26.41 0.05
N ILE A 106 11.44 -26.29 0.49
CA ILE A 106 10.29 -25.87 -0.31
C ILE A 106 9.90 -24.46 0.14
N LYS A 107 9.56 -23.60 -0.82
CA LYS A 107 8.94 -22.30 -0.54
C LYS A 107 7.49 -22.56 -0.17
N SER A 108 7.07 -22.08 0.99
CA SER A 108 5.70 -22.17 1.46
C SER A 108 5.26 -20.83 2.01
N TYR A 109 3.96 -20.61 2.08
CA TYR A 109 3.38 -19.33 2.44
C TYR A 109 2.48 -19.49 3.66
N LEU A 110 2.28 -18.40 4.38
CA LEU A 110 1.35 -18.38 5.50
C LEU A 110 0.09 -17.65 5.04
N CYS A 111 -1.03 -18.38 4.98
CA CYS A 111 -2.34 -17.78 4.79
C CYS A 111 -2.81 -17.24 6.14
N ILE A 112 -2.99 -15.92 6.22
CA ILE A 112 -3.33 -15.22 7.44
C ILE A 112 -4.76 -14.73 7.32
N PHE A 113 -5.61 -15.18 8.23
CA PHE A 113 -6.99 -14.72 8.38
C PHE A 113 -7.06 -13.80 9.60
N ILE A 114 -7.60 -12.58 9.42
CA ILE A 114 -7.67 -11.55 10.45
C ILE A 114 -9.13 -11.14 10.64
N CYS A 115 -9.66 -11.29 11.85
CA CYS A 115 -10.98 -10.75 12.17
C CYS A 115 -10.94 -9.22 12.19
N LEU A 116 -11.83 -8.54 11.46
CA LEU A 116 -11.84 -7.08 11.41
C LEU A 116 -12.39 -6.42 12.68
N ALA A 117 -13.26 -7.10 13.43
CA ALA A 117 -13.82 -6.62 14.69
C ALA A 117 -12.82 -6.73 15.86
N ILE A 118 -12.34 -7.94 16.16
CA ILE A 118 -11.50 -8.20 17.35
C ILE A 118 -10.00 -8.37 17.05
N LYS A 119 -9.58 -8.33 15.78
CA LYS A 119 -8.19 -8.55 15.34
C LYS A 119 -7.60 -9.92 15.72
N GLU A 120 -8.44 -10.94 15.89
CA GLU A 120 -7.96 -12.31 16.02
C GLU A 120 -7.26 -12.74 14.72
N VAL A 121 -6.05 -13.29 14.87
CA VAL A 121 -5.23 -13.77 13.75
C VAL A 121 -5.21 -15.29 13.78
N TYR A 122 -5.70 -15.89 12.70
CA TYR A 122 -5.56 -17.33 12.43
C TYR A 122 -4.57 -17.52 11.28
N ILE A 123 -3.54 -18.32 11.53
CA ILE A 123 -2.45 -18.53 10.56
C ILE A 123 -2.46 -19.98 10.13
N GLU A 124 -2.34 -20.19 8.83
CA GLU A 124 -2.30 -21.50 8.23
C GLU A 124 -1.17 -21.63 7.21
N LEU A 125 -0.43 -22.74 7.29
CA LEU A 125 0.65 -23.02 6.36
C LEU A 125 0.09 -23.58 5.05
N VAL A 126 0.52 -22.99 3.93
CA VAL A 126 0.12 -23.37 2.59
C VAL A 126 1.37 -23.61 1.74
N THR A 127 1.39 -24.68 0.95
CA THR A 127 2.59 -25.04 0.16
C THR A 127 2.81 -24.10 -1.02
N ASP A 128 1.74 -23.59 -1.63
CA ASP A 128 1.78 -22.80 -2.86
C ASP A 128 0.81 -21.61 -2.82
N LEU A 129 0.94 -20.68 -3.78
CA LEU A 129 0.06 -19.51 -3.97
C LEU A 129 -1.00 -19.78 -5.04
N THR A 130 -1.62 -20.96 -5.02
CA THR A 130 -2.69 -21.32 -5.98
C THR A 130 -4.07 -21.17 -5.36
N SER A 131 -5.10 -21.05 -6.20
CA SER A 131 -6.50 -20.98 -5.76
C SER A 131 -6.93 -22.24 -5.00
N ASP A 132 -6.56 -23.43 -5.48
CA ASP A 132 -6.88 -24.71 -4.85
C ASP A 132 -6.31 -24.80 -3.43
N THR A 133 -5.05 -24.39 -3.28
CA THR A 133 -4.39 -24.38 -1.98
C THR A 133 -4.98 -23.35 -1.02
N PHE A 134 -5.50 -22.23 -1.55
CA PHE A 134 -6.25 -21.26 -0.77
C PHE A 134 -7.61 -21.82 -0.32
N LEU A 135 -8.38 -22.45 -1.22
CA LEU A 135 -9.66 -23.07 -0.88
C LEU A 135 -9.51 -24.17 0.17
N ALA A 136 -8.47 -24.99 0.07
CA ALA A 136 -8.14 -25.99 1.08
C ALA A 136 -7.85 -25.34 2.45
N ALA A 137 -7.11 -24.23 2.48
CA ALA A 137 -6.87 -23.48 3.71
C ALA A 137 -8.14 -22.83 4.26
N HIS A 138 -8.94 -22.23 3.39
CA HIS A 138 -10.20 -21.61 3.76
C HIS A 138 -11.18 -22.62 4.37
N ASN A 139 -11.28 -23.83 3.82
CA ASN A 139 -12.09 -24.90 4.38
C ASN A 139 -11.60 -25.32 5.78
N ARG A 140 -10.28 -25.39 6.01
CA ARG A 140 -9.72 -25.71 7.33
C ARG A 140 -9.94 -24.58 8.34
N PHE A 141 -9.88 -23.33 7.90
CA PHE A 141 -10.27 -22.17 8.70
C PHE A 141 -11.74 -22.25 9.13
N ILE A 142 -12.68 -22.46 8.19
CA ILE A 142 -14.11 -22.58 8.50
C ILE A 142 -14.37 -23.74 9.46
N ALA A 143 -13.75 -24.90 9.21
CA ALA A 143 -13.94 -26.09 10.03
C ALA A 143 -13.47 -25.92 11.48
N ARG A 144 -12.45 -25.08 11.72
CA ARG A 144 -11.90 -24.86 13.08
C ARG A 144 -12.47 -23.64 13.78
N ARG A 145 -12.90 -22.63 13.02
CA ARG A 145 -13.34 -21.34 13.54
C ARG A 145 -14.83 -21.18 13.27
N SER A 146 -15.19 -20.33 12.33
CA SER A 146 -16.56 -20.14 11.90
C SER A 146 -16.58 -19.75 10.43
N LYS A 147 -17.76 -19.84 9.81
CA LYS A 147 -17.97 -19.39 8.44
C LYS A 147 -18.10 -17.86 8.43
N PRO A 148 -17.16 -17.12 7.81
CA PRO A 148 -17.32 -15.68 7.69
C PRO A 148 -18.49 -15.34 6.78
N ALA A 149 -19.08 -14.17 6.98
CA ALA A 149 -20.07 -13.61 6.07
C ALA A 149 -19.38 -12.89 4.90
N LYS A 150 -18.28 -12.18 5.18
CA LYS A 150 -17.50 -11.44 4.19
C LYS A 150 -16.02 -11.67 4.39
N ILE A 151 -15.33 -11.92 3.28
CA ILE A 151 -13.88 -12.06 3.23
C ILE A 151 -13.31 -10.94 2.38
N PHE A 152 -12.33 -10.21 2.91
CA PHE A 152 -11.62 -9.14 2.23
C PHE A 152 -10.21 -9.61 1.88
N SER A 153 -9.85 -9.61 0.62
CA SER A 153 -8.49 -9.92 0.15
C SER A 153 -7.96 -8.78 -0.72
N ASP A 154 -6.69 -8.84 -1.08
CA ASP A 154 -6.20 -8.10 -2.23
C ASP A 154 -6.69 -8.73 -3.54
N ASN A 155 -6.33 -8.11 -4.67
CA ASN A 155 -6.63 -8.62 -6.01
C ASN A 155 -5.61 -9.68 -6.46
N GLY A 156 -5.05 -10.46 -5.53
CA GLY A 156 -4.17 -11.58 -5.83
C GLY A 156 -4.87 -12.58 -6.78
N PRO A 157 -4.16 -13.11 -7.80
CA PRO A 157 -4.75 -14.00 -8.79
C PRO A 157 -5.27 -15.31 -8.17
N ASN A 158 -4.66 -15.76 -7.08
CA ASN A 158 -5.10 -16.88 -6.26
C ASN A 158 -6.49 -16.64 -5.63
N PHE A 159 -6.72 -15.48 -5.03
CA PHE A 159 -8.01 -15.12 -4.44
C PHE A 159 -9.07 -14.88 -5.50
N ALA A 160 -8.73 -14.17 -6.58
CA ALA A 160 -9.63 -13.96 -7.70
C ALA A 160 -10.04 -15.28 -8.36
N GLY A 161 -9.10 -16.20 -8.56
CA GLY A 161 -9.36 -17.54 -9.08
C GLY A 161 -10.30 -18.34 -8.17
N ALA A 162 -10.06 -18.34 -6.86
CA ALA A 162 -10.91 -19.03 -5.88
C ALA A 162 -12.33 -18.44 -5.82
N CYS A 163 -12.46 -17.11 -5.89
CA CYS A 163 -13.76 -16.44 -5.96
C CYS A 163 -14.54 -16.86 -7.21
N ASN A 164 -13.87 -16.91 -8.36
CA ASN A 164 -14.48 -17.36 -9.62
C ASN A 164 -14.90 -18.83 -9.56
N GLU A 165 -14.09 -19.70 -8.95
CA GLU A 165 -14.41 -21.11 -8.78
C GLU A 165 -15.64 -21.32 -7.89
N LEU A 166 -15.69 -20.64 -6.74
CA LEU A 166 -16.85 -20.64 -5.85
C LEU A 166 -18.11 -20.10 -6.55
N ALA A 167 -17.98 -19.02 -7.33
CA ALA A 167 -19.10 -18.47 -8.09
C ALA A 167 -19.61 -19.44 -9.17
N LYS A 168 -18.71 -20.18 -9.85
CA LYS A 168 -19.10 -21.23 -10.81
C LYS A 168 -19.83 -22.36 -10.11
N PHE A 169 -19.31 -22.84 -8.98
CA PHE A 169 -19.93 -23.89 -8.18
C PHE A 169 -21.36 -23.51 -7.74
N LEU A 170 -21.54 -22.28 -7.24
CA LEU A 170 -22.87 -21.80 -6.81
C LEU A 170 -23.86 -21.68 -7.98
N LYS A 171 -23.40 -21.27 -9.16
CA LYS A 171 -24.25 -21.19 -10.36
C LYS A 171 -24.67 -22.56 -10.89
N GLN A 172 -23.77 -23.54 -10.86
CA GLN A 172 -24.06 -24.89 -11.36
C GLN A 172 -24.89 -25.70 -10.36
N GLY A 173 -24.69 -25.46 -9.06
CA GLY A 173 -25.35 -26.19 -7.99
C GLY A 173 -26.59 -25.50 -7.42
N SER A 174 -27.08 -24.41 -8.00
CA SER A 174 -28.15 -23.59 -7.40
C SER A 174 -29.37 -24.40 -7.02
N ASP A 175 -29.81 -25.29 -7.90
CA ASP A 175 -31.06 -26.04 -7.73
C ASP A 175 -30.92 -27.11 -6.65
N TYR A 176 -29.77 -27.79 -6.61
CA TYR A 176 -29.43 -28.78 -5.59
C TYR A 176 -29.16 -28.14 -4.21
N ILE A 177 -28.49 -26.98 -4.19
CA ILE A 177 -28.23 -26.25 -2.96
C ILE A 177 -29.54 -25.70 -2.39
N ALA A 178 -30.43 -25.18 -3.25
CA ALA A 178 -31.74 -24.68 -2.84
C ALA A 178 -32.62 -25.79 -2.23
N SER A 179 -32.67 -26.97 -2.88
CA SER A 179 -33.43 -28.10 -2.33
C SER A 179 -32.88 -28.54 -0.97
N LYS A 180 -31.55 -28.68 -0.85
CA LYS A 180 -30.93 -29.11 0.41
C LYS A 180 -30.99 -28.05 1.52
N ALA A 181 -30.93 -26.77 1.17
CA ALA A 181 -31.04 -25.66 2.12
C ALA A 181 -32.48 -25.56 2.68
N ALA A 182 -33.49 -25.84 1.85
CA ALA A 182 -34.88 -25.95 2.29
C ALA A 182 -35.09 -27.11 3.28
N ASP A 183 -34.41 -28.25 3.05
CA ASP A 183 -34.45 -29.40 3.96
C ASP A 183 -33.71 -29.15 5.30
N SER A 184 -32.83 -28.14 5.35
CA SER A 184 -31.92 -27.87 6.48
C SER A 184 -32.39 -26.74 7.42
N SER A 185 -33.64 -26.29 7.35
CA SER A 185 -34.15 -25.11 8.07
C SER A 185 -34.28 -25.27 9.61
N MET A 186 -33.33 -25.93 10.29
CA MET A 186 -33.35 -26.18 11.74
C MET A 186 -31.97 -26.03 12.44
N ALA A 187 -31.12 -25.06 12.06
CA ALA A 187 -30.03 -24.60 12.93
C ALA A 187 -29.34 -23.30 12.43
N GLN A 188 -30.01 -22.15 12.51
CA GLN A 188 -29.32 -20.86 12.55
C GLN A 188 -29.93 -19.99 13.65
N ASN A 189 -29.57 -20.31 14.90
CA ASN A 189 -29.55 -19.33 15.97
C ASN A 189 -28.39 -18.36 15.70
N VAL A 190 -28.64 -17.35 14.85
CA VAL A 190 -27.86 -16.12 14.84
C VAL A 190 -28.63 -15.16 15.74
N PRO A 191 -28.12 -14.79 16.94
CA PRO A 191 -28.78 -13.77 17.75
C PRO A 191 -28.77 -12.41 17.01
N PRO A 192 -29.75 -11.53 17.30
CA PRO A 192 -29.96 -10.28 16.59
C PRO A 192 -28.73 -9.34 16.60
#